data_AF-A0A7X0LT75-F1
#
_entry.id   AF-A0A7X0LT75-F1
#
_cell.length_a   1.000
_cell.length_b   1.000
_cell.length_c   1.000
_cell.angle_alpha   90.00
_cell.angle_beta   90.00
_cell.angle_gamma   90.00
#
_symmetry.space_group_name_H-M   'P 1'
#
loop_
_entity.id
_entity.type
_entity.pdbx_description
1 polymer ?
#
loop_
_entity_poly.entity_id
_entity_poly.type
_entity_poly.pdbx_seq_one_letter_code
_entity_poly.pdbx_strand_id
1 'polypeptide(L)'
;MDSNVYTRIREVAVEVPDGRQSVAELDAMLRSAAGDLPVPDEPLQRLYGLQSRVIAPPDAYPSTLATAAARKVLNRADCPASDIDLLIYAAVTSDMEEPATAHIVAAALGTRCPAFDVKNACNAVINALEIADALIRRGSYRRILIVSGELLSRFTRRRIHDRADLTLALATFTCADLGSALLVEASPQPGIIASRFAANSSGWATAYVPNAFAQGNHDGQLTEARIDSAGLVASFERGPVKEAMTLFTDLDIAPETVDFACFHQPSVHLLHRLCQQFGIPADRTLTTVPRYGNVGSGSLPLQLDLAKRSGRLHRGDRVALIGAASGVSIGVMALQW
;
A
#
# COMPACT_ATOMS: atom_id res chain seq x y z
N MET A 1 -31.17 15.14 12.30
CA MET A 1 -29.70 15.24 12.19
C MET A 1 -29.36 15.11 10.72
N ASP A 2 -29.82 16.07 9.91
CA ASP A 2 -29.86 15.95 8.45
C ASP A 2 -28.78 16.83 7.82
N SER A 3 -27.54 16.35 7.88
CA SER A 3 -26.54 16.74 6.90
C SER A 3 -25.76 15.49 6.55
N ASN A 4 -25.85 15.03 5.30
CA ASN A 4 -24.98 13.98 4.77
C ASN A 4 -23.54 14.50 4.85
N VAL A 5 -22.84 14.16 5.93
CA VAL A 5 -21.40 14.40 6.06
C VAL A 5 -20.72 13.31 5.25
N TYR A 6 -19.92 13.73 4.28
CA TYR A 6 -19.03 12.84 3.54
C TYR A 6 -17.61 12.97 4.08
N THR A 7 -16.78 11.99 3.75
CA THR A 7 -15.33 12.06 3.96
C THR A 7 -14.68 12.31 2.62
N ARG A 8 -13.88 13.37 2.48
CA ARG A 8 -13.09 13.62 1.27
C ARG A 8 -11.60 13.47 1.54
N ILE A 9 -10.86 13.07 0.51
CA ILE A 9 -9.39 13.19 0.52
C ILE A 9 -9.05 14.63 0.15
N ARG A 10 -8.68 15.41 1.17
CA ARG A 10 -8.27 16.82 0.98
C ARG A 10 -6.94 16.87 0.25
N GLU A 11 -5.97 16.09 0.73
CA GLU A 11 -4.63 16.06 0.15
C GLU A 11 -3.92 14.71 0.33
N VAL A 12 -3.03 14.41 -0.61
CA VAL A 12 -2.14 13.24 -0.65
C VAL A 12 -0.72 13.67 -1.03
N ALA A 13 0.27 13.03 -0.43
CA ALA A 13 1.67 13.16 -0.84
C ALA A 13 2.46 11.90 -0.49
N VAL A 14 3.57 11.70 -1.21
CA VAL A 14 4.55 10.67 -0.90
C VAL A 14 5.95 11.24 -0.60
N GLU A 15 6.69 10.51 0.23
CA GLU A 15 8.13 10.59 0.39
C GLU A 15 8.76 9.45 -0.41
N VAL A 16 9.44 9.80 -1.50
CA VAL A 16 10.17 8.84 -2.33
C VAL A 16 11.63 8.98 -1.95
N PRO A 17 12.27 7.95 -1.36
CA PRO A 17 13.68 8.00 -1.07
C PRO A 17 14.53 8.23 -2.32
N ASP A 18 15.67 8.90 -2.17
CA ASP A 18 16.60 9.17 -3.27
C ASP A 18 17.33 7.91 -3.76
N GLY A 19 17.52 6.93 -2.87
CA GLY A 19 18.19 5.68 -3.18
C GLY A 19 17.46 4.86 -4.22
N ARG A 20 18.20 4.29 -5.18
CA ARG A 20 17.67 3.40 -6.21
C ARG A 20 18.54 2.16 -6.35
N GLN A 21 17.88 1.03 -6.62
CA GLN A 21 18.53 -0.20 -7.07
C GLN A 21 17.95 -0.60 -8.42
N SER A 22 18.83 -0.77 -9.40
CA SER A 22 18.51 -1.25 -10.74
C SER A 22 18.19 -2.76 -10.72
N VAL A 23 17.45 -3.22 -11.72
CA VAL A 23 17.17 -4.66 -11.89
C VAL A 23 18.45 -5.49 -12.05
N ALA A 24 19.50 -4.93 -12.66
CA ALA A 24 20.79 -5.59 -12.80
C ALA A 24 21.47 -5.85 -11.44
N GLU A 25 21.45 -4.85 -10.53
CA GLU A 25 21.96 -5.01 -9.17
C GLU A 25 21.13 -6.03 -8.37
N LEU A 26 19.81 -6.06 -8.57
CA LEU A 26 18.93 -7.01 -7.91
C LEU A 26 19.11 -8.44 -8.41
N ASP A 27 19.30 -8.64 -9.72
CA ASP A 27 19.60 -9.94 -10.30
C ASP A 27 20.99 -10.44 -9.85
N ALA A 28 21.97 -9.55 -9.69
CA ALA A 28 23.26 -9.90 -9.08
C ALA A 28 23.10 -10.30 -7.61
N MET A 29 22.28 -9.56 -6.86
CA MET A 29 21.97 -9.89 -5.46
C MET A 29 21.22 -11.23 -5.34
N LEU A 30 20.28 -11.51 -6.23
CA LEU A 30 19.55 -12.77 -6.30
C LEU A 30 20.48 -13.95 -6.55
N ARG A 31 21.38 -13.83 -7.54
CA ARG A 31 22.40 -14.86 -7.82
C ARG A 31 23.32 -15.08 -6.64
N SER A 32 23.75 -14.01 -5.98
CA SER A 32 24.55 -14.11 -4.75
C SER A 32 23.80 -14.83 -3.63
N ALA A 33 22.49 -14.59 -3.47
CA ALA A 33 21.67 -15.25 -2.46
C ALA A 33 21.40 -16.73 -2.79
N ALA A 34 21.39 -17.09 -4.09
CA ALA A 34 21.13 -18.42 -4.61
C ALA A 34 22.37 -19.33 -4.65
N GLY A 35 23.57 -18.77 -4.62
CA GLY A 35 24.81 -19.55 -4.73
C GLY A 35 24.89 -20.30 -6.06
N ASP A 36 25.10 -21.61 -6.01
CA ASP A 36 25.22 -22.48 -7.19
C ASP A 36 23.85 -22.88 -7.79
N LEU A 37 22.74 -22.46 -7.19
CA LEU A 37 21.41 -22.78 -7.72
C LEU A 37 21.20 -22.09 -9.08
N PRO A 38 20.64 -22.79 -10.08
CA PRO A 38 20.36 -22.20 -11.38
C PRO A 38 19.24 -21.15 -11.26
N VAL A 39 19.59 -19.89 -11.50
CA VAL A 39 18.65 -18.77 -11.58
C VAL A 39 18.34 -18.48 -13.05
N PRO A 40 17.06 -18.38 -13.46
CA PRO A 40 16.68 -18.01 -14.82
C PRO A 40 17.25 -16.65 -15.23
N ASP A 41 17.38 -16.39 -16.54
CA ASP A 41 17.78 -15.07 -17.04
C ASP A 41 16.70 -14.02 -16.82
N GLU A 42 17.12 -12.87 -16.30
CA GLU A 42 16.33 -11.65 -16.05
C GLU A 42 14.96 -11.93 -15.39
N PRO A 43 14.91 -12.70 -14.28
CA PRO A 43 13.66 -13.20 -13.73
C PRO A 43 12.81 -12.06 -13.19
N LEU A 44 13.41 -11.01 -12.64
CA LEU A 44 12.70 -9.87 -12.06
C LEU A 44 12.03 -9.01 -13.14
N GLN A 45 12.70 -8.77 -14.26
CA GLN A 45 12.09 -8.07 -15.39
C GLN A 45 11.01 -8.92 -16.05
N ARG A 46 11.28 -10.20 -16.33
CA ARG A 46 10.36 -11.08 -17.06
C ARG A 46 9.11 -11.45 -16.27
N LEU A 47 9.24 -11.72 -14.97
CA LEU A 47 8.10 -12.18 -14.15
C LEU A 47 7.36 -11.01 -13.48
N TYR A 48 8.05 -9.91 -13.18
CA TYR A 48 7.46 -8.80 -12.41
C TYR A 48 7.36 -7.48 -13.20
N GLY A 49 8.05 -7.35 -14.33
CA GLY A 49 8.15 -6.09 -15.08
C GLY A 49 9.01 -5.03 -14.39
N LEU A 50 9.90 -5.45 -13.48
CA LEU A 50 10.73 -4.55 -12.68
C LEU A 50 11.90 -3.99 -13.52
N GLN A 51 12.17 -2.70 -13.39
CA GLN A 51 13.36 -2.04 -13.97
C GLN A 51 14.27 -1.47 -12.86
N SER A 52 13.67 -0.92 -11.82
CA SER A 52 14.35 -0.47 -10.61
C SER A 52 13.38 -0.39 -9.44
N ARG A 53 13.92 -0.36 -8.21
CA ARG A 53 13.17 -0.08 -6.99
C ARG A 53 13.76 1.09 -6.22
N VAL A 54 12.92 1.77 -5.45
CA VAL A 54 13.35 2.83 -4.53
C VAL A 54 13.73 2.25 -3.17
N ILE A 55 14.80 2.78 -2.57
CA ILE A 55 15.41 2.26 -1.34
C ILE A 55 15.70 3.41 -0.38
N ALA A 56 15.26 3.25 0.87
CA ALA A 56 15.53 4.20 1.92
C ALA A 56 16.99 4.11 2.41
N PRO A 57 17.56 5.20 2.95
CA PRO A 57 18.89 5.14 3.54
C PRO A 57 18.92 4.17 4.75
N PRO A 58 20.09 3.63 5.11
CA PRO A 58 20.20 2.60 6.14
C PRO A 58 19.65 3.00 7.51
N ASP A 59 19.72 4.28 7.85
CA ASP A 59 19.25 4.89 9.10
C ASP A 59 17.77 5.30 9.07
N ALA A 60 17.07 5.08 7.96
CA ALA A 60 15.64 5.36 7.88
C ALA A 60 14.83 4.42 8.78
N TYR A 61 13.74 4.97 9.32
CA TYR A 61 12.69 4.24 10.03
C TYR A 61 11.34 4.41 9.31
N PRO A 62 10.40 3.46 9.47
CA PRO A 62 9.06 3.61 8.91
C PRO A 62 8.41 4.94 9.32
N SER A 63 8.50 5.32 10.60
CA SER A 63 8.03 6.60 11.14
C SER A 63 8.66 7.81 10.47
N THR A 64 9.95 7.78 10.11
CA THR A 64 10.63 8.91 9.48
C THR A 64 10.12 9.18 8.07
N LEU A 65 9.92 8.13 7.27
CA LEU A 65 9.32 8.24 5.93
C LEU A 65 7.86 8.72 6.00
N ALA A 66 7.08 8.15 6.93
CA ALA A 66 5.70 8.56 7.21
C ALA A 66 5.63 10.04 7.62
N THR A 67 6.51 10.48 8.51
CA THR A 67 6.59 11.88 8.98
C THR A 67 6.92 12.83 7.84
N ALA A 68 7.87 12.47 6.97
CA ALA A 68 8.25 13.31 5.84
C ALA A 68 7.09 13.48 4.84
N ALA A 69 6.36 12.40 4.53
CA ALA A 69 5.16 12.46 3.71
C ALA A 69 4.04 13.28 4.38
N ALA A 70 3.84 13.12 5.69
CA ALA A 70 2.87 13.89 6.46
C ALA A 70 3.14 15.39 6.43
N ARG A 71 4.41 15.81 6.61
CA ARG A 71 4.78 17.23 6.48
C ARG A 71 4.45 17.79 5.11
N LYS A 72 4.68 17.03 4.03
CA LYS A 72 4.31 17.43 2.67
C LYS A 72 2.79 17.64 2.53
N VAL A 73 1.98 16.72 3.05
CA VAL A 73 0.51 16.84 3.04
C VAL A 73 0.05 18.06 3.84
N LEU A 74 0.50 18.22 5.07
CA LEU A 74 0.12 19.32 5.95
C LEU A 74 0.49 20.68 5.34
N ASN A 75 1.70 20.81 4.79
CA ASN A 75 2.16 22.02 4.13
C ASN A 75 1.34 22.34 2.87
N ARG A 76 1.07 21.36 2.01
CA ARG A 76 0.27 21.57 0.78
C ARG A 76 -1.19 21.89 1.06
N ALA A 77 -1.73 21.33 2.13
CA ALA A 77 -3.10 21.56 2.56
C ALA A 77 -3.26 22.86 3.35
N ASP A 78 -2.17 23.56 3.69
CA ASP A 78 -2.16 24.67 4.65
C ASP A 78 -2.91 24.29 5.95
N CYS A 79 -2.51 23.16 6.53
CA CYS A 79 -3.14 22.58 7.71
C CYS A 79 -2.08 22.39 8.81
N PRO A 80 -2.15 23.13 9.92
CA PRO A 80 -1.20 22.95 11.02
C PRO A 80 -1.40 21.58 11.69
N ALA A 81 -0.34 20.98 12.23
CA ALA A 81 -0.42 19.67 12.88
C ALA A 81 -1.38 19.64 14.09
N SER A 82 -1.62 20.80 14.72
CA SER A 82 -2.58 20.97 15.82
C SER A 82 -4.05 20.82 15.40
N ASP A 83 -4.33 20.91 14.09
CA ASP A 83 -5.68 20.81 13.54
C ASP A 83 -6.09 19.37 13.20
N ILE A 84 -5.20 18.40 13.44
CA ILE A 84 -5.47 16.99 13.23
C ILE A 84 -6.15 16.42 14.48
N ASP A 85 -7.30 15.77 14.31
CA ASP A 85 -8.08 15.22 15.41
C ASP A 85 -7.77 13.74 15.68
N LEU A 86 -7.19 13.04 14.71
CA LEU A 86 -6.76 11.65 14.81
C LEU A 86 -5.61 11.36 13.84
N LEU A 87 -4.62 10.57 14.29
CA LEU A 87 -3.55 10.04 13.46
C LEU A 87 -3.66 8.51 13.35
N ILE A 88 -3.70 8.00 12.12
CA ILE A 88 -3.72 6.57 11.84
C ILE A 88 -2.45 6.21 11.08
N TYR A 89 -1.62 5.33 11.63
CA TYR A 89 -0.49 4.75 10.89
C TYR A 89 -0.91 3.43 10.24
N ALA A 90 -0.64 3.25 8.96
CA ALA A 90 -1.25 2.20 8.14
C ALA A 90 -0.24 1.53 7.19
N ALA A 91 0.58 0.62 7.69
CA ALA A 91 1.65 -0.02 6.93
C ALA A 91 1.90 -1.49 7.32
N VAL A 92 2.73 -2.18 6.54
CA VAL A 92 3.27 -3.50 6.92
C VAL A 92 4.37 -3.34 7.96
N THR A 93 5.35 -2.48 7.68
CA THR A 93 6.50 -2.22 8.56
C THR A 93 6.14 -1.26 9.68
N SER A 94 6.71 -1.48 10.86
CA SER A 94 6.55 -0.64 12.05
C SER A 94 7.90 -0.40 12.70
N ASP A 95 8.01 0.67 13.48
CA ASP A 95 9.22 0.99 14.24
C ASP A 95 9.37 0.06 15.45
N MET A 96 8.24 -0.31 16.04
CA MET A 96 8.15 -1.09 17.28
C MET A 96 6.99 -2.09 17.17
N GLU A 97 7.02 -3.13 18.00
CA GLU A 97 5.82 -3.94 18.30
C GLU A 97 4.90 -3.19 19.29
N GLU A 98 5.50 -2.53 20.28
CA GLU A 98 4.84 -1.62 21.21
C GLU A 98 5.82 -0.48 21.59
N PRO A 99 5.39 0.80 21.58
CA PRO A 99 4.04 1.30 21.27
C PRO A 99 3.74 1.35 19.77
N ALA A 100 2.52 1.76 19.41
CA ALA A 100 2.11 2.03 18.03
C ALA A 100 3.04 3.07 17.35
N THR A 101 3.42 2.82 16.09
CA THR A 101 4.28 3.71 15.29
C THR A 101 3.65 5.08 15.10
N ALA A 102 2.31 5.15 15.09
CA ALA A 102 1.54 6.38 15.08
C ALA A 102 1.96 7.37 16.18
N HIS A 103 2.34 6.91 17.38
CA HIS A 103 2.79 7.80 18.45
C HIS A 103 4.16 8.45 18.15
N ILE A 104 5.06 7.73 17.47
CA ILE A 104 6.36 8.26 17.06
C ILE A 104 6.16 9.35 16.01
N VAL A 105 5.30 9.10 15.02
CA VAL A 105 4.94 10.10 14.00
C VAL A 105 4.25 11.31 14.65
N ALA A 106 3.31 11.08 15.57
CA ALA A 106 2.60 12.14 16.28
C ALA A 106 3.57 13.06 17.03
N ALA A 107 4.52 12.47 17.78
CA ALA A 107 5.56 13.21 18.48
C ALA A 107 6.43 14.02 17.52
N ALA A 108 6.86 13.43 16.39
CA ALA A 108 7.68 14.11 15.39
C ALA A 108 6.95 15.29 14.72
N LEU A 109 5.64 15.17 14.49
CA LEU A 109 4.80 16.25 13.95
C LEU A 109 4.41 17.30 15.00
N GLY A 110 4.56 17.00 16.29
CA GLY A 110 4.12 17.86 17.38
C GLY A 110 2.60 17.89 17.57
N THR A 111 1.87 16.89 17.07
CA THR A 111 0.44 16.76 17.31
C THR A 111 0.16 16.11 18.67
N ARG A 112 -1.03 16.37 19.21
CA ARG A 112 -1.51 15.85 20.51
C ARG A 112 -2.77 15.00 20.36
N CYS A 113 -3.16 14.69 19.13
CA CYS A 113 -4.35 13.89 18.86
C CYS A 113 -4.18 12.44 19.33
N PRO A 114 -5.29 11.72 19.55
CA PRO A 114 -5.26 10.26 19.60
C PRO A 114 -4.53 9.68 18.38
N ALA A 115 -3.88 8.53 18.58
CA ALA A 115 -3.05 7.89 17.57
C ALA A 115 -3.13 6.37 17.73
N PHE A 116 -3.22 5.64 16.61
CA PHE A 116 -3.16 4.17 16.59
C PHE A 116 -2.70 3.63 15.23
N ASP A 117 -2.28 2.37 15.22
CA ASP A 117 -1.84 1.65 14.02
C ASP A 117 -2.96 0.76 13.46
N VAL A 118 -3.01 0.62 12.14
CA VAL A 118 -3.87 -0.33 11.40
C VAL A 118 -2.96 -1.20 10.54
N LYS A 119 -3.09 -2.53 10.66
CA LYS A 119 -2.29 -3.49 9.92
C LYS A 119 -3.18 -4.48 9.17
N ASN A 120 -3.14 -4.41 7.84
CA ASN A 120 -3.75 -5.40 6.95
C ASN A 120 -2.92 -5.56 5.67
N ALA A 121 -1.63 -5.86 5.85
CA ALA A 121 -0.65 -5.92 4.77
C ALA A 121 -0.75 -4.71 3.80
N CYS A 122 -0.72 -4.94 2.48
CA CYS A 122 -0.82 -3.88 1.47
C CYS A 122 -2.17 -3.13 1.47
N ASN A 123 -3.21 -3.66 2.13
CA ASN A 123 -4.52 -3.00 2.26
C ASN A 123 -4.58 -2.01 3.43
N ALA A 124 -3.53 -1.89 4.25
CA ALA A 124 -3.57 -1.08 5.46
C ALA A 124 -4.09 0.35 5.22
N VAL A 125 -3.62 1.06 4.18
CA VAL A 125 -4.07 2.43 3.87
C VAL A 125 -5.55 2.49 3.45
N ILE A 126 -6.03 1.54 2.65
CA ILE A 126 -7.45 1.54 2.23
C ILE A 126 -8.38 1.14 3.39
N ASN A 127 -7.93 0.28 4.31
CA ASN A 127 -8.66 0.03 5.57
C ASN A 127 -8.62 1.25 6.50
N ALA A 128 -7.52 1.99 6.55
CA ALA A 128 -7.46 3.24 7.30
C ALA A 128 -8.44 4.29 6.72
N LEU A 129 -8.64 4.33 5.40
CA LEU A 129 -9.67 5.16 4.77
C LEU A 129 -11.09 4.71 5.15
N GLU A 130 -11.37 3.41 5.19
CA GLU A 130 -12.65 2.85 5.66
C GLU A 130 -12.94 3.25 7.12
N ILE A 131 -11.96 3.08 7.99
CA ILE A 131 -12.06 3.47 9.41
C ILE A 131 -12.26 4.98 9.55
N ALA A 132 -11.48 5.77 8.81
CA ALA A 132 -11.60 7.23 8.83
C ALA A 132 -12.97 7.69 8.34
N ASP A 133 -13.51 7.08 7.27
CA ASP A 133 -14.83 7.40 6.76
C ASP A 133 -15.93 7.12 7.78
N ALA A 134 -15.90 5.94 8.40
CA ALA A 134 -16.86 5.59 9.45
C ALA A 134 -16.82 6.57 10.63
N LEU A 135 -15.62 6.94 11.08
CA LEU A 135 -15.44 7.84 12.22
C LEU A 135 -15.85 9.29 11.92
N ILE A 136 -15.57 9.79 10.71
CA ILE A 136 -15.97 11.14 10.26
C ILE A 136 -17.48 11.22 10.05
N ARG A 137 -18.08 10.23 9.37
CA ARG A 137 -19.54 10.19 9.14
C ARG A 137 -20.32 10.10 10.44
N ARG A 138 -19.78 9.42 11.46
CA ARG A 138 -20.32 9.40 12.83
C ARG A 138 -20.17 10.74 13.56
N GLY A 139 -19.31 11.64 13.08
CA GLY A 139 -19.01 12.93 13.72
C GLY A 139 -18.03 12.83 14.90
N SER A 140 -17.25 11.73 14.99
CA SER A 140 -16.30 11.53 16.09
C SER A 140 -15.00 12.33 15.89
N TYR A 141 -14.62 12.55 14.63
CA TYR A 141 -13.47 13.34 14.21
C TYR A 141 -13.82 14.14 12.97
N ARG A 142 -13.10 15.23 12.71
CA ARG A 142 -13.32 16.09 11.54
C ARG A 142 -12.17 16.05 10.55
N ARG A 143 -10.92 15.91 11.02
CA ARG A 143 -9.70 15.79 10.22
C ARG A 143 -8.86 14.65 10.73
N ILE A 144 -8.60 13.68 9.86
CA ILE A 144 -7.82 12.49 10.16
C ILE A 144 -6.62 12.47 9.24
N LEU A 145 -5.43 12.31 9.83
CA LEU A 145 -4.19 12.14 9.10
C LEU A 145 -3.85 10.64 9.05
N ILE A 146 -3.90 10.08 7.84
CA ILE A 146 -3.47 8.70 7.59
C ILE A 146 -2.05 8.74 7.06
N VAL A 147 -1.14 7.99 7.67
CA VAL A 147 0.28 7.95 7.29
C VAL A 147 0.73 6.50 7.11
N SER A 148 1.72 6.29 6.26
CA SER A 148 2.37 4.99 6.07
C SER A 148 3.85 5.21 5.79
N GLY A 149 4.69 4.36 6.36
CA GLY A 149 6.10 4.23 6.02
C GLY A 149 6.40 2.76 5.74
N GLU A 150 6.83 2.46 4.53
CA GLU A 150 7.19 1.11 4.12
C GLU A 150 8.71 1.01 3.97
N LEU A 151 9.30 0.03 4.66
CA LEU A 151 10.70 -0.39 4.50
C LEU A 151 10.77 -1.85 4.05
N LEU A 152 9.94 -2.22 3.07
CA LEU A 152 9.75 -3.60 2.64
C LEU A 152 11.01 -4.20 2.01
N SER A 153 11.92 -3.38 1.48
CA SER A 153 13.18 -3.87 0.92
C SER A 153 14.03 -4.61 1.96
N ARG A 154 13.82 -4.34 3.24
CA ARG A 154 14.50 -5.03 4.36
C ARG A 154 14.03 -6.47 4.54
N PHE A 155 12.89 -6.85 3.97
CA PHE A 155 12.41 -8.23 3.92
C PHE A 155 12.94 -9.02 2.72
N THR A 156 13.79 -8.43 1.87
CA THR A 156 14.40 -9.15 0.75
C THR A 156 15.28 -10.29 1.25
N ARG A 157 15.01 -11.49 0.74
CA ARG A 157 15.71 -12.70 1.15
C ARG A 157 17.19 -12.69 0.78
N ARG A 158 18.04 -13.06 1.72
CA ARG A 158 19.50 -13.05 1.57
C ARG A 158 20.10 -14.44 1.40
N ARG A 159 19.36 -15.48 1.74
CA ARG A 159 19.77 -16.88 1.59
C ARG A 159 18.65 -17.69 0.97
N ILE A 160 18.99 -18.45 -0.07
CA ILE A 160 18.07 -19.31 -0.79
C ILE A 160 18.65 -20.72 -0.77
N HIS A 161 17.93 -21.65 -0.16
CA HIS A 161 18.44 -23.00 0.12
C HIS A 161 18.23 -23.98 -1.03
N ASP A 162 17.12 -23.85 -1.74
CA ASP A 162 16.74 -24.74 -2.82
C ASP A 162 15.82 -24.05 -3.85
N ARG A 163 15.34 -24.81 -4.83
CA ARG A 163 14.47 -24.33 -5.91
C ARG A 163 13.07 -23.91 -5.43
N ALA A 164 12.53 -24.59 -4.42
CA ALA A 164 11.23 -24.21 -3.86
C ALA A 164 11.37 -22.87 -3.12
N ASP A 165 12.46 -22.73 -2.38
CA ASP A 165 12.82 -21.51 -1.65
C ASP A 165 13.06 -20.32 -2.59
N LEU A 166 13.73 -20.54 -3.73
CA LEU A 166 13.92 -19.54 -4.78
C LEU A 166 12.58 -18.98 -5.26
N THR A 167 11.59 -19.84 -5.47
CA THR A 167 10.25 -19.44 -5.92
C THR A 167 9.56 -18.51 -4.92
N LEU A 168 9.72 -18.77 -3.62
CA LEU A 168 9.18 -17.94 -2.55
C LEU A 168 9.97 -16.64 -2.32
N ALA A 169 11.22 -16.59 -2.78
CA ALA A 169 12.13 -15.47 -2.60
C ALA A 169 11.97 -14.38 -3.68
N LEU A 170 11.69 -14.77 -4.94
CA LEU A 170 11.72 -13.86 -6.10
C LEU A 170 10.91 -12.56 -5.89
N ALA A 171 9.69 -12.67 -5.38
CA ALA A 171 8.84 -11.50 -5.17
C ALA A 171 9.41 -10.51 -4.12
N THR A 172 10.22 -10.99 -3.17
CA THR A 172 10.82 -10.14 -2.13
C THR A 172 11.89 -9.17 -2.70
N PHE A 173 12.41 -9.45 -3.90
CA PHE A 173 13.34 -8.55 -4.60
C PHE A 173 12.63 -7.38 -5.27
N THR A 174 11.31 -7.43 -5.42
CA THR A 174 10.53 -6.29 -5.93
C THR A 174 10.15 -5.32 -4.83
N CYS A 175 10.16 -5.75 -3.55
CA CYS A 175 9.83 -4.93 -2.39
C CYS A 175 10.70 -3.67 -2.31
N ALA A 176 10.06 -2.53 -2.06
CA ALA A 176 10.65 -1.21 -2.11
C ALA A 176 10.17 -0.34 -0.95
N ASP A 177 10.81 0.82 -0.79
CA ASP A 177 10.60 1.67 0.37
C ASP A 177 9.93 3.00 0.00
N LEU A 178 8.97 3.45 0.79
CA LEU A 178 8.21 4.68 0.52
C LEU A 178 7.48 5.20 1.76
N GLY A 179 7.47 6.52 1.95
CA GLY A 179 6.53 7.19 2.85
C GLY A 179 5.29 7.68 2.11
N SER A 180 4.12 7.64 2.72
CA SER A 180 2.92 8.25 2.18
C SER A 180 2.03 8.84 3.27
N ALA A 181 1.23 9.84 2.90
CA ALA A 181 0.24 10.42 3.78
C ALA A 181 -0.99 10.88 3.00
N LEU A 182 -2.14 10.82 3.68
CA LEU A 182 -3.43 11.35 3.22
C LEU A 182 -4.05 12.16 4.36
N LEU A 183 -4.45 13.38 4.06
CA LEU A 183 -5.32 14.16 4.92
C LEU A 183 -6.76 13.98 4.43
N VAL A 184 -7.59 13.39 5.28
CA VAL A 184 -9.02 13.23 5.02
C VAL A 184 -9.83 14.08 5.99
N GLU A 185 -10.95 14.62 5.52
CA GLU A 185 -11.78 15.50 6.35
C GLU A 185 -13.27 15.40 6.03
N ALA A 186 -14.07 15.80 7.02
CA ALA A 186 -15.50 15.99 6.88
C ALA A 186 -15.81 17.03 5.79
N SER A 187 -16.77 16.71 4.93
CA SER A 187 -17.13 17.50 3.76
C SER A 187 -18.64 17.49 3.53
N PRO A 188 -19.25 18.61 3.13
CA PRO A 188 -20.63 18.63 2.63
C PRO A 188 -20.74 18.11 1.19
N GLN A 189 -19.61 18.00 0.48
CA GLN A 189 -19.52 17.48 -0.89
C GLN A 189 -19.10 16.01 -0.89
N PRO A 190 -19.59 15.20 -1.84
CA PRO A 190 -19.18 13.80 -1.98
C PRO A 190 -17.66 13.63 -2.04
N GLY A 191 -17.18 12.60 -1.35
CA GLY A 191 -15.80 12.13 -1.39
C GLY A 191 -15.82 10.62 -1.52
N ILE A 192 -15.45 9.89 -0.47
CA ILE A 192 -15.68 8.44 -0.39
C ILE A 192 -17.18 8.18 -0.52
N ILE A 193 -17.56 7.40 -1.53
CA ILE A 193 -18.96 7.05 -1.83
C ILE A 193 -19.33 5.76 -1.09
N ALA A 194 -18.56 4.70 -1.35
CA ALA A 194 -18.74 3.41 -0.72
C ALA A 194 -17.46 2.57 -0.82
N SER A 195 -17.36 1.55 0.02
CA SER A 195 -16.29 0.57 0.01
C SER A 195 -16.82 -0.84 0.23
N ARG A 196 -16.09 -1.83 -0.30
CA ARG A 196 -16.35 -3.25 -0.07
C ARG A 196 -15.04 -3.99 0.11
N PHE A 197 -15.00 -4.86 1.11
CA PHE A 197 -13.85 -5.69 1.42
C PHE A 197 -14.26 -7.14 1.43
N ALA A 198 -13.40 -8.00 0.91
CA ALA A 198 -13.58 -9.44 0.89
C ALA A 198 -12.27 -10.14 1.20
N ALA A 199 -12.35 -11.34 1.77
CA ALA A 199 -11.17 -12.10 2.15
C ALA A 199 -11.38 -13.60 1.92
N ASN A 200 -10.29 -14.27 1.57
CA ASN A 200 -10.13 -15.71 1.63
C ASN A 200 -8.99 -16.02 2.60
N SER A 201 -9.34 -16.09 3.89
CA SER A 201 -8.35 -16.25 4.96
C SER A 201 -7.68 -17.63 4.98
N SER A 202 -8.24 -18.63 4.30
CA SER A 202 -7.59 -19.94 4.16
C SER A 202 -6.27 -19.85 3.37
N GLY A 203 -6.10 -18.80 2.55
CA GLY A 203 -4.88 -18.54 1.78
C GLY A 203 -3.80 -17.75 2.51
N TRP A 204 -3.93 -17.46 3.81
CA TRP A 204 -3.00 -16.60 4.54
C TRP A 204 -1.52 -17.03 4.41
N ALA A 205 -1.25 -18.33 4.35
CA ALA A 205 0.10 -18.88 4.28
C ALA A 205 0.79 -18.67 2.92
N THR A 206 0.08 -18.16 1.91
CA THR A 206 0.65 -17.86 0.59
C THR A 206 1.59 -16.66 0.63
N ALA A 207 1.40 -15.71 1.55
CA ALA A 207 2.30 -14.58 1.71
C ALA A 207 2.31 -14.07 3.15
N TYR A 208 3.45 -14.12 3.82
CA TYR A 208 3.58 -13.64 5.20
C TYR A 208 5.01 -13.26 5.56
N VAL A 209 5.13 -12.44 6.60
CA VAL A 209 6.39 -12.17 7.31
C VAL A 209 6.20 -12.70 8.73
N PRO A 210 6.99 -13.69 9.18
CA PRO A 210 6.92 -14.18 10.56
C PRO A 210 7.19 -13.05 11.55
N ASN A 211 6.53 -13.06 12.70
CA ASN A 211 6.91 -12.19 13.82
C ASN A 211 8.18 -12.77 14.47
N ALA A 212 9.27 -11.99 14.49
CA ALA A 212 10.55 -12.40 15.05
C ALA A 212 10.46 -12.79 16.54
N PHE A 213 9.68 -12.03 17.32
CA PHE A 213 9.44 -12.29 18.74
C PHE A 213 8.78 -13.66 18.95
N ALA A 214 7.75 -13.99 18.16
CA ALA A 214 7.04 -15.26 18.25
C ALA A 214 7.88 -16.47 17.79
N GLN A 215 8.90 -16.25 16.97
CA GLN A 215 9.80 -17.30 16.48
C GLN A 215 10.95 -17.62 17.47
N GLY A 216 10.96 -16.99 18.65
CA GLY A 216 12.08 -17.14 19.61
C GLY A 216 13.38 -16.54 19.07
N ASN A 217 13.28 -15.60 18.12
CA ASN A 217 14.44 -14.96 17.50
C ASN A 217 15.01 -13.89 18.43
N HIS A 218 15.70 -14.33 19.47
CA HIS A 218 16.23 -13.46 20.53
C HIS A 218 17.51 -12.72 20.13
N ASP A 219 18.11 -13.05 18.98
CA ASP A 219 19.33 -12.42 18.47
C ASP A 219 19.05 -11.16 17.63
N GLY A 220 17.79 -10.80 17.44
CA GLY A 220 17.37 -9.61 16.70
C GLY A 220 17.51 -9.72 15.19
N GLN A 221 17.68 -10.92 14.62
CA GLN A 221 17.68 -11.07 13.16
C GLN A 221 16.31 -10.70 12.57
N LEU A 222 16.33 -9.95 11.46
CA LEU A 222 15.12 -9.63 10.71
C LEU A 222 14.50 -10.90 10.14
N THR A 223 13.18 -11.00 10.22
CA THR A 223 12.43 -12.07 9.57
C THR A 223 12.30 -11.79 8.08
N GLU A 224 12.50 -12.83 7.28
CA GLU A 224 12.36 -12.74 5.82
C GLU A 224 10.91 -12.96 5.39
N ALA A 225 10.48 -12.26 4.34
CA ALA A 225 9.17 -12.49 3.73
C ALA A 225 9.15 -13.82 2.96
N ARG A 226 8.03 -14.54 3.03
CA ARG A 226 7.74 -15.70 2.19
C ARG A 226 6.55 -15.38 1.31
N ILE A 227 6.70 -15.49 -0.02
CA ILE A 227 5.68 -15.08 -0.97
C ILE A 227 5.53 -16.12 -2.09
N ASP A 228 4.55 -17.00 -1.96
CA ASP A 228 4.02 -17.82 -3.05
C ASP A 228 3.12 -16.96 -3.95
N SER A 229 3.73 -16.39 -4.99
CA SER A 229 3.02 -15.52 -5.94
C SER A 229 1.87 -16.24 -6.65
N ALA A 230 2.05 -17.52 -7.00
CA ALA A 230 1.02 -18.29 -7.70
C ALA A 230 -0.14 -18.65 -6.78
N GLY A 231 0.14 -19.10 -5.55
CA GLY A 231 -0.85 -19.35 -4.52
C GLY A 231 -1.64 -18.09 -4.15
N LEU A 232 -0.98 -16.93 -4.08
CA LEU A 232 -1.63 -15.65 -3.80
C LEU A 232 -2.67 -15.30 -4.90
N VAL A 233 -2.28 -15.38 -6.18
CA VAL A 233 -3.19 -15.15 -7.31
C VAL A 233 -4.36 -16.12 -7.29
N ALA A 234 -4.09 -17.41 -7.10
CA ALA A 234 -5.15 -18.42 -7.02
C ALA A 234 -6.11 -18.16 -5.85
N SER A 235 -5.62 -17.62 -4.73
CA SER A 235 -6.46 -17.29 -3.57
C SER A 235 -7.37 -16.08 -3.82
N PHE A 236 -6.89 -15.05 -4.54
CA PHE A 236 -7.73 -13.91 -4.96
C PHE A 236 -8.90 -14.35 -5.85
N GLU A 237 -8.65 -15.32 -6.73
CA GLU A 237 -9.64 -15.83 -7.70
C GLU A 237 -10.70 -16.74 -7.07
N ARG A 238 -10.44 -17.26 -5.85
CA ARG A 238 -11.39 -18.07 -5.07
C ARG A 238 -12.40 -17.22 -4.29
N GLY A 239 -12.93 -16.16 -4.90
CA GLY A 239 -14.04 -15.39 -4.34
C GLY A 239 -13.77 -13.90 -4.08
N PRO A 240 -12.68 -13.49 -3.39
CA PRO A 240 -12.53 -12.11 -2.94
C PRO A 240 -12.62 -11.05 -4.04
N VAL A 241 -12.06 -11.31 -5.22
CA VAL A 241 -12.17 -10.39 -6.36
C VAL A 241 -13.63 -10.23 -6.79
N LYS A 242 -14.33 -11.35 -7.02
CA LYS A 242 -15.74 -11.35 -7.44
C LYS A 242 -16.63 -10.66 -6.41
N GLU A 243 -16.41 -10.94 -5.12
CA GLU A 243 -17.17 -10.34 -4.04
C GLU A 243 -16.91 -8.82 -3.96
N ALA A 244 -15.66 -8.38 -4.00
CA ALA A 244 -15.37 -6.95 -3.92
C ALA A 244 -15.90 -6.16 -5.13
N MET A 245 -15.93 -6.78 -6.32
CA MET A 245 -16.48 -6.19 -7.55
C MET A 245 -17.97 -5.88 -7.49
N THR A 246 -18.74 -6.57 -6.64
CA THR A 246 -20.19 -6.30 -6.48
C THR A 246 -20.47 -4.87 -6.01
N LEU A 247 -19.47 -4.16 -5.45
CA LEU A 247 -19.56 -2.72 -5.18
C LEU A 247 -19.97 -1.91 -6.42
N PHE A 248 -19.41 -2.21 -7.59
CA PHE A 248 -19.74 -1.50 -8.83
C PHE A 248 -21.18 -1.73 -9.26
N THR A 249 -21.67 -2.96 -9.11
CA THR A 249 -23.07 -3.32 -9.38
C THR A 249 -24.02 -2.60 -8.43
N ASP A 250 -23.70 -2.57 -7.12
CA ASP A 250 -24.55 -1.94 -6.11
C ASP A 250 -24.62 -0.41 -6.26
N LEU A 251 -23.59 0.19 -6.86
CA LEU A 251 -23.54 1.62 -7.17
C LEU A 251 -24.08 1.97 -8.56
N ASP A 252 -24.46 0.98 -9.36
CA ASP A 252 -24.83 1.15 -10.78
C ASP A 252 -23.73 1.89 -11.58
N ILE A 253 -22.46 1.55 -11.31
CA ILE A 253 -21.30 2.10 -12.00
C ILE A 253 -20.71 1.04 -12.91
N ALA A 254 -20.65 1.31 -14.21
CA ALA A 254 -19.88 0.52 -15.15
C ALA A 254 -18.37 0.76 -14.89
N PRO A 255 -17.56 -0.27 -14.55
CA PRO A 255 -16.16 -0.10 -14.18
C PRO A 255 -15.31 0.64 -15.23
N GLU A 256 -15.62 0.47 -16.51
CA GLU A 256 -14.94 1.13 -17.62
C GLU A 256 -15.17 2.65 -17.68
N THR A 257 -16.15 3.16 -16.93
CA THR A 257 -16.50 4.59 -16.86
C THR A 257 -15.82 5.34 -15.73
N VAL A 258 -14.99 4.67 -14.92
CA VAL A 258 -14.16 5.37 -13.93
C VAL A 258 -13.14 6.25 -14.66
N ASP A 259 -12.93 7.46 -14.15
CA ASP A 259 -11.99 8.40 -14.74
C ASP A 259 -10.55 7.99 -14.41
N PHE A 260 -10.33 7.45 -13.21
CA PHE A 260 -9.04 6.96 -12.75
C PHE A 260 -9.17 5.77 -11.78
N ALA A 261 -8.21 4.84 -11.83
CA ALA A 261 -8.16 3.70 -10.94
C ALA A 261 -6.74 3.48 -10.38
N CYS A 262 -6.65 3.39 -9.06
CA CYS A 262 -5.42 3.00 -8.36
C CYS A 262 -5.49 1.52 -8.02
N PHE A 263 -4.41 0.78 -8.29
CA PHE A 263 -4.30 -0.64 -7.91
C PHE A 263 -3.08 -0.86 -7.00
N HIS A 264 -3.12 -1.84 -6.08
CA HIS A 264 -1.86 -2.35 -5.52
C HIS A 264 -1.03 -3.05 -6.62
N GLN A 265 0.28 -2.79 -6.71
CA GLN A 265 1.12 -3.23 -7.82
C GLN A 265 2.38 -4.00 -7.35
N PRO A 266 2.29 -5.30 -7.04
CA PRO A 266 3.46 -6.12 -6.77
C PRO A 266 4.18 -6.57 -8.05
N SER A 267 3.49 -6.54 -9.20
CA SER A 267 4.02 -6.81 -10.54
C SER A 267 3.13 -6.19 -11.62
N VAL A 268 3.69 -5.97 -12.82
CA VAL A 268 2.91 -5.55 -14.01
C VAL A 268 1.88 -6.62 -14.39
N HIS A 269 2.23 -7.90 -14.27
CA HIS A 269 1.35 -9.01 -14.61
C HIS A 269 0.12 -9.08 -13.71
N LEU A 270 0.27 -8.91 -12.39
CA LEU A 270 -0.87 -8.87 -11.48
C LEU A 270 -1.74 -7.63 -11.75
N LEU A 271 -1.13 -6.47 -11.98
CA LEU A 271 -1.86 -5.26 -12.36
C LEU A 271 -2.76 -5.52 -13.57
N HIS A 272 -2.20 -6.04 -14.66
CA HIS A 272 -2.97 -6.29 -15.89
C HIS A 272 -4.08 -7.32 -15.66
N ARG A 273 -3.81 -8.38 -14.89
CA ARG A 273 -4.82 -9.38 -14.52
C ARG A 273 -5.97 -8.75 -13.74
N LEU A 274 -5.67 -7.93 -12.73
CA LEU A 274 -6.69 -7.23 -11.94
C LEU A 274 -7.47 -6.24 -12.81
N CYS A 275 -6.82 -5.44 -13.66
CA CYS A 275 -7.52 -4.55 -14.60
C CYS A 275 -8.54 -5.31 -15.46
N GLN A 276 -8.14 -6.46 -16.02
CA GLN A 276 -9.02 -7.33 -16.81
C GLN A 276 -10.19 -7.89 -15.97
N GLN A 277 -9.90 -8.41 -14.78
CA GLN A 277 -10.92 -8.97 -13.89
C GLN A 277 -11.95 -7.92 -13.47
N PHE A 278 -11.50 -6.70 -13.15
CA PHE A 278 -12.34 -5.59 -12.76
C PHE A 278 -13.04 -4.89 -13.94
N GLY A 279 -12.67 -5.20 -15.19
CA GLY A 279 -13.21 -4.52 -16.38
C GLY A 279 -12.74 -3.07 -16.52
N ILE A 280 -11.63 -2.70 -15.89
CA ILE A 280 -11.10 -1.34 -15.93
C ILE A 280 -10.02 -1.24 -17.01
N PRO A 281 -10.15 -0.33 -18.01
CA PRO A 281 -9.15 -0.14 -19.04
C PRO A 281 -7.77 0.21 -18.47
N ALA A 282 -6.71 -0.37 -19.03
CA ALA A 282 -5.34 -0.21 -18.53
C ALA A 282 -4.82 1.23 -18.62
N ASP A 283 -5.38 2.06 -19.50
CA ASP A 283 -5.05 3.47 -19.63
C ASP A 283 -5.70 4.35 -18.55
N ARG A 284 -6.61 3.81 -17.72
CA ARG A 284 -7.20 4.48 -16.54
C ARG A 284 -6.37 4.37 -15.28
N THR A 285 -5.21 3.73 -15.33
CA THR A 285 -4.30 3.59 -14.19
C THR A 285 -2.89 4.07 -14.52
N LEU A 286 -2.05 4.25 -13.50
CA LEU A 286 -0.63 4.55 -13.65
C LEU A 286 0.21 3.35 -13.22
N THR A 287 0.94 2.75 -14.15
CA THR A 287 1.87 1.67 -13.84
C THR A 287 3.13 2.23 -13.16
N THR A 288 3.36 1.85 -11.90
CA THR A 288 4.45 2.37 -11.05
C THR A 288 5.51 1.32 -10.74
N VAL A 289 5.14 0.04 -10.63
CA VAL A 289 6.05 -1.04 -10.24
C VAL A 289 7.35 -1.13 -11.06
N PRO A 290 7.40 -0.85 -12.38
CA PRO A 290 8.67 -0.90 -13.11
C PRO A 290 9.73 0.06 -12.55
N ARG A 291 9.32 1.24 -12.07
CA ARG A 291 10.23 2.32 -11.66
C ARG A 291 10.37 2.49 -10.15
N TYR A 292 9.39 2.02 -9.38
CA TYR A 292 9.36 2.18 -7.93
C TYR A 292 9.52 0.85 -7.20
N GLY A 293 9.24 -0.28 -7.85
CA GLY A 293 9.08 -1.56 -7.18
C GLY A 293 7.75 -1.65 -6.41
N ASN A 294 7.60 -2.69 -5.61
CA ASN A 294 6.45 -2.92 -4.75
C ASN A 294 6.60 -2.14 -3.44
N VAL A 295 5.95 -0.98 -3.37
CA VAL A 295 5.94 -0.07 -2.22
C VAL A 295 4.81 -0.36 -1.23
N GLY A 296 4.27 -1.59 -1.21
CA GLY A 296 3.31 -2.03 -0.19
C GLY A 296 2.04 -1.19 -0.13
N SER A 297 1.67 -0.78 1.09
CA SER A 297 0.48 0.07 1.33
C SER A 297 0.62 1.47 0.71
N GLY A 298 1.84 1.90 0.40
CA GLY A 298 2.13 3.14 -0.33
C GLY A 298 1.76 3.11 -1.82
N SER A 299 1.31 1.97 -2.36
CA SER A 299 0.98 1.82 -3.80
C SER A 299 -0.15 2.73 -4.27
N LEU A 300 -1.27 2.78 -3.52
CA LEU A 300 -2.43 3.61 -3.88
C LEU A 300 -2.11 5.11 -3.71
N PRO A 301 -1.52 5.55 -2.57
CA PRO A 301 -1.14 6.96 -2.41
C PRO A 301 -0.12 7.46 -3.43
N LEU A 302 0.84 6.60 -3.83
CA LEU A 302 1.80 6.92 -4.88
C LEU A 302 1.09 7.23 -6.21
N GLN A 303 0.14 6.40 -6.62
CA GLN A 303 -0.61 6.64 -7.85
C GLN A 303 -1.45 7.92 -7.77
N LEU A 304 -2.12 8.18 -6.64
CA LEU A 304 -2.90 9.41 -6.45
C LEU A 304 -2.02 10.67 -6.51
N ASP A 305 -0.88 10.70 -5.82
CA ASP A 305 0.02 11.87 -5.84
C ASP A 305 0.64 12.07 -7.23
N LEU A 306 1.05 11.00 -7.93
CA LEU A 306 1.58 11.10 -9.29
C LEU A 306 0.51 11.55 -10.31
N ALA A 307 -0.70 11.01 -10.23
CA ALA A 307 -1.78 11.36 -11.13
C ALA A 307 -2.22 12.82 -10.94
N LYS A 308 -2.33 13.27 -9.68
CA LYS A 308 -2.61 14.68 -9.36
C LYS A 308 -1.52 15.60 -9.91
N ARG A 309 -0.23 15.31 -9.68
CA ARG A 309 0.89 16.15 -10.13
C ARG A 309 1.05 16.19 -11.65
N SER A 310 0.68 15.11 -12.34
CA SER A 310 0.76 15.02 -13.80
C SER A 310 -0.46 15.59 -14.53
N GLY A 311 -1.49 16.04 -13.82
CA GLY A 311 -2.75 16.47 -14.44
C GLY A 311 -3.58 15.32 -15.02
N ARG A 312 -3.37 14.09 -14.53
CA ARG A 312 -4.14 12.90 -14.90
C ARG A 312 -5.36 12.67 -14.01
N LEU A 313 -5.44 13.37 -12.88
CA LEU A 313 -6.51 13.28 -11.89
C LEU A 313 -6.97 14.69 -11.50
N HIS A 314 -8.25 14.97 -11.65
CA HIS A 314 -8.90 16.26 -11.44
C HIS A 314 -10.04 16.16 -10.42
N ARG A 315 -10.38 17.29 -9.79
CA ARG A 315 -11.52 17.35 -8.88
C ARG A 315 -12.81 17.04 -9.65
N GLY A 316 -13.66 16.19 -9.08
CA GLY A 316 -14.87 15.67 -9.70
C GLY A 316 -14.70 14.29 -10.36
N ASP A 317 -13.47 13.83 -10.59
CA ASP A 317 -13.21 12.54 -11.22
C ASP A 317 -13.74 11.39 -10.35
N ARG A 318 -14.32 10.38 -11.01
CA ARG A 318 -14.71 9.12 -10.38
C ARG A 318 -13.48 8.23 -10.25
N VAL A 319 -13.09 7.95 -9.01
CA VAL A 319 -11.89 7.19 -8.70
C VAL A 319 -12.23 5.87 -8.02
N ALA A 320 -11.59 4.80 -8.48
CA ALA A 320 -11.58 3.51 -7.79
C ALA A 320 -10.20 3.28 -7.13
N LEU A 321 -10.20 2.90 -5.85
CA LEU A 321 -9.02 2.41 -5.15
C LEU A 321 -9.17 0.90 -4.95
N ILE A 322 -8.28 0.11 -5.53
CA ILE A 322 -8.31 -1.36 -5.48
C ILE A 322 -7.07 -1.88 -4.76
N GLY A 323 -7.25 -2.28 -3.51
CA GLY A 323 -6.25 -2.97 -2.70
C GLY A 323 -6.28 -4.47 -2.94
N ALA A 324 -5.09 -5.08 -3.00
CA ALA A 324 -4.91 -6.52 -2.98
C ALA A 324 -3.77 -6.84 -2.00
N ALA A 325 -4.01 -7.71 -1.04
CA ALA A 325 -3.08 -7.94 0.06
C ALA A 325 -3.01 -9.40 0.47
N SER A 326 -1.88 -9.78 1.08
CA SER A 326 -1.76 -11.05 1.77
C SER A 326 -2.77 -11.15 2.92
N GLY A 327 -3.22 -12.36 3.21
CA GLY A 327 -4.36 -12.59 4.10
C GLY A 327 -5.28 -13.73 3.68
N VAL A 328 -5.78 -13.87 2.46
CA VAL A 328 -5.68 -13.01 1.26
C VAL A 328 -6.91 -12.12 1.16
N SER A 329 -6.74 -10.81 0.92
CA SER A 329 -7.83 -9.83 0.99
C SER A 329 -7.84 -8.86 -0.19
N ILE A 330 -9.04 -8.54 -0.68
CA ILE A 330 -9.31 -7.49 -1.67
C ILE A 330 -10.14 -6.40 -1.00
N GLY A 331 -9.77 -5.14 -1.24
CA GLY A 331 -10.57 -3.98 -0.86
C GLY A 331 -10.82 -3.10 -2.08
N VAL A 332 -12.05 -2.64 -2.25
CA VAL A 332 -12.43 -1.70 -3.31
C VAL A 332 -13.11 -0.52 -2.66
N MET A 333 -12.71 0.69 -3.03
CA MET A 333 -13.33 1.93 -2.59
C MET A 333 -13.61 2.81 -3.80
N ALA A 334 -14.88 3.19 -3.96
CA ALA A 334 -15.30 4.17 -4.94
C ALA A 334 -15.39 5.54 -4.28
N LEU A 335 -14.79 6.55 -4.90
CA LEU A 335 -14.80 7.92 -4.41
C LEU A 335 -14.91 8.92 -5.56
N GLN A 336 -15.34 10.13 -5.22
CA GLN A 336 -15.23 11.31 -6.06
C GLN A 336 -14.05 12.16 -5.55
N TRP A 337 -13.09 12.49 -6.43
CA TRP A 337 -11.86 13.22 -6.08
C TRP A 337 -12.08 14.72 -5.88
#